data_AF-A0A0M3IQU6-F1
#
_entry.id   AF-A0A0M3IQU6-F1
#
_cell.length_a   1.000
_cell.length_b   1.000
_cell.length_c   1.000
_cell.angle_alpha   90.00
_cell.angle_beta   90.00
_cell.angle_gamma   90.00
#
_symmetry.space_group_name_H-M   'P 1'
#
loop_
_entity.id
_entity.type
_entity.pdbx_description
1 polymer ?
#
loop_
_entity_poly.entity_id
_entity_poly.type
_entity_poly.pdbx_seq_one_letter_code
_entity_poly.pdbx_strand_id
1 'polypeptide(L)'
;MEDRLVPDRRSWDKAIQFMTTSVQERLNEIQQIIEESRGPSIWSQWLYWQSPKPEHAVAQSVQSELKQLLSQNPDHPQSILDDDLTIVRRNLEAKGVTDVSNEIIRKHWKMIFKEHFLERQLLAARDCQSFYQHYKRGFEDADVDCQAVVLFYRIEKMLNLTCNALRQQITNTEQRRLEREIKDVLDDWSQDSDKKKEYLTGRRVELAQELSK
;
A
#
# COMPACT_ATOMS: atom_id res chain seq x y z
N MET A 1 19.22 12.67 -13.82
CA MET A 1 18.30 12.00 -14.76
C MET A 1 18.32 10.47 -14.58
N GLU A 2 19.46 9.89 -14.15
CA GLU A 2 19.66 8.44 -13.91
C GLU A 2 18.88 7.83 -12.75
N ASP A 3 18.49 8.64 -11.74
CA ASP A 3 17.80 8.15 -10.54
C ASP A 3 16.38 7.60 -10.76
N ARG A 4 15.85 7.75 -11.98
CA ARG A 4 14.50 7.36 -12.40
C ARG A 4 14.42 6.03 -13.13
N LEU A 5 15.57 5.42 -13.43
CA LEU A 5 15.66 4.15 -14.16
C LEU A 5 15.95 3.00 -13.20
N VAL A 6 15.49 1.80 -13.56
CA VAL A 6 15.75 0.59 -12.79
C VAL A 6 17.17 0.10 -13.13
N PRO A 7 18.12 0.12 -12.19
CA PRO A 7 19.54 0.00 -12.50
C PRO A 7 19.96 -1.43 -12.88
N ASP A 8 19.31 -2.44 -12.31
CA ASP A 8 19.71 -3.83 -12.44
C ASP A 8 18.52 -4.81 -12.35
N ARG A 9 18.73 -6.05 -12.78
CA ARG A 9 17.73 -7.13 -12.81
C ARG A 9 17.12 -7.42 -11.43
N ARG A 10 17.91 -7.32 -10.35
CA ARG A 10 17.45 -7.58 -8.99
C ARG A 10 16.56 -6.44 -8.51
N SER A 11 16.89 -5.18 -8.82
CA SER A 11 16.02 -4.04 -8.56
C SER A 11 14.69 -4.14 -9.31
N TRP A 12 14.70 -4.70 -10.53
CA TRP A 12 13.48 -5.00 -11.29
C TRP A 12 12.62 -6.08 -10.63
N ASP A 13 13.23 -7.20 -10.23
CA ASP A 13 12.51 -8.28 -9.51
C ASP A 13 11.88 -7.78 -8.22
N LYS A 14 12.62 -6.96 -7.44
CA LYS A 14 12.11 -6.36 -6.21
C LYS A 14 10.91 -5.45 -6.49
N ALA A 15 10.99 -4.61 -7.52
CA ALA A 15 9.89 -3.72 -7.89
C ALA A 15 8.65 -4.51 -8.33
N ILE A 16 8.82 -5.61 -9.08
CA ILE A 16 7.72 -6.51 -9.46
C ILE A 16 7.13 -7.20 -8.24
N GLN A 17 7.97 -7.66 -7.32
CA GLN A 17 7.50 -8.27 -6.08
C GLN A 17 6.70 -7.27 -5.26
N PHE A 18 7.22 -6.05 -5.07
CA PHE A 18 6.53 -4.98 -4.37
C PHE A 18 5.19 -4.63 -5.03
N MET A 19 5.17 -4.47 -6.36
CA MET A 19 3.95 -4.26 -7.14
C MET A 19 2.95 -5.39 -6.94
N THR A 20 3.38 -6.64 -7.13
CA THR A 20 2.53 -7.83 -7.00
C THR A 20 1.91 -7.90 -5.61
N THR A 21 2.71 -7.75 -4.55
CA THR A 21 2.21 -7.80 -3.17
C THR A 21 1.23 -6.66 -2.89
N SER A 22 1.57 -5.41 -3.22
CA SER A 22 0.69 -4.26 -2.95
C SER A 22 -0.61 -4.30 -3.76
N VAL A 23 -0.55 -4.72 -5.03
CA VAL A 23 -1.75 -4.86 -5.87
C VAL A 23 -2.62 -6.02 -5.37
N GLN A 24 -2.01 -7.15 -4.98
CA GLN A 24 -2.76 -8.31 -4.47
C GLN A 24 -3.45 -7.98 -3.13
N GLU A 25 -2.76 -7.32 -2.20
CA GLU A 25 -3.36 -6.86 -0.95
C GLU A 25 -4.57 -5.96 -1.23
N ARG A 26 -4.41 -4.99 -2.13
CA ARG A 26 -5.50 -4.09 -2.50
C ARG A 26 -6.64 -4.80 -3.23
N LEU A 27 -6.33 -5.81 -4.05
CA LEU A 27 -7.34 -6.63 -4.73
C LEU A 27 -8.17 -7.41 -3.71
N ASN A 28 -7.51 -8.04 -2.72
CA ASN A 28 -8.19 -8.79 -1.67
C ASN A 28 -9.14 -7.89 -0.87
N GLU A 29 -8.73 -6.68 -0.51
CA GLU A 29 -9.60 -5.69 0.15
C GLU A 29 -10.83 -5.34 -0.68
N ILE A 30 -10.65 -5.14 -2.00
CA ILE A 30 -11.75 -4.79 -2.90
C ILE A 30 -12.69 -5.97 -3.12
N GLN A 31 -12.16 -7.18 -3.29
CA GLN A 31 -12.96 -8.40 -3.37
C GLN A 31 -13.77 -8.60 -2.11
N GLN A 32 -13.19 -8.37 -0.93
CA GLN A 32 -13.93 -8.43 0.33
C GLN A 32 -15.08 -7.41 0.37
N ILE A 33 -14.84 -6.15 -0.02
CA ILE A 33 -15.88 -5.11 -0.07
C ILE A 33 -17.00 -5.48 -1.06
N ILE A 34 -16.63 -6.06 -2.20
CA ILE A 34 -17.58 -6.53 -3.22
C ILE A 34 -18.45 -7.67 -2.65
N GLU A 35 -17.85 -8.66 -2.01
CA GLU A 35 -18.58 -9.77 -1.40
C GLU A 35 -19.48 -9.30 -0.25
N GLU A 36 -19.00 -8.44 0.65
CA GLU A 36 -19.82 -7.86 1.73
C GLU A 36 -21.03 -7.10 1.19
N SER A 37 -20.89 -6.41 0.05
CA SER A 37 -21.99 -5.67 -0.56
C SER A 37 -23.10 -6.56 -1.14
N ARG A 38 -22.79 -7.83 -1.48
CA ARG A 38 -23.76 -8.84 -1.96
C ARG A 38 -24.50 -9.55 -0.83
N GLY A 39 -24.18 -9.24 0.43
CA GLY A 39 -24.80 -9.89 1.58
C GLY A 39 -24.18 -11.25 1.90
N PRO A 40 -24.72 -11.96 2.90
CA PRO A 40 -24.15 -13.22 3.36
C PRO A 40 -24.13 -14.26 2.25
N SER A 41 -22.99 -14.91 2.05
CA SER A 41 -22.86 -16.08 1.17
C SER A 41 -23.84 -17.18 1.58
N ILE A 42 -24.24 -18.04 0.63
CA ILE A 42 -25.14 -19.18 0.84
C ILE A 42 -24.68 -20.06 2.02
N TRP A 43 -23.36 -20.25 2.17
CA TRP A 43 -22.78 -20.97 3.30
C TRP A 43 -23.00 -20.25 4.63
N SER A 44 -22.77 -18.93 4.69
CA SER A 44 -23.03 -18.15 5.92
C SER A 44 -24.52 -18.01 6.25
N GLN A 45 -25.40 -17.98 5.23
CA GLN A 45 -26.85 -18.02 5.44
C GLN A 45 -27.26 -19.33 6.12
N TRP A 46 -26.64 -20.45 5.75
CA TRP A 46 -26.92 -21.76 6.34
C TRP A 46 -26.23 -21.97 7.70
N LEU A 47 -24.96 -21.61 7.84
CA LEU A 47 -24.18 -21.78 9.08
C LEU A 47 -24.61 -20.80 10.20
N TYR A 48 -24.96 -19.56 9.85
CA TYR A 48 -25.24 -18.49 10.81
C TYR A 48 -26.69 -17.98 10.75
N TRP A 49 -27.57 -18.64 9.99
CA TRP A 49 -28.98 -18.26 9.84
C TRP A 49 -29.19 -16.79 9.46
N GLN A 50 -28.29 -16.24 8.64
CA GLN A 50 -28.38 -14.86 8.17
C GLN A 50 -29.31 -14.77 6.96
N SER A 51 -30.23 -13.81 6.94
CA SER A 51 -31.11 -13.57 5.80
C SER A 51 -30.58 -12.43 4.90
N PRO A 52 -30.54 -12.62 3.57
CA PRO A 52 -30.19 -11.53 2.66
C PRO A 52 -31.31 -10.48 2.64
N LYS A 53 -30.92 -9.21 2.82
CA LYS A 53 -31.77 -8.05 2.58
C LYS A 53 -32.09 -7.93 1.08
N PRO A 54 -33.25 -7.35 0.69
CA PRO A 54 -33.59 -7.13 -0.72
C PRO A 54 -32.54 -6.31 -1.48
N GLU A 55 -31.87 -5.37 -0.82
CA GLU A 55 -30.77 -4.58 -1.37
C GLU A 55 -29.58 -5.44 -1.86
N HIS A 56 -29.33 -6.57 -1.21
CA HIS A 56 -28.25 -7.48 -1.58
C HIS A 56 -28.53 -8.23 -2.89
N ALA A 57 -29.79 -8.60 -3.15
CA ALA A 57 -30.19 -9.22 -4.41
C ALA A 57 -30.04 -8.25 -5.60
N VAL A 58 -30.38 -6.98 -5.38
CA VAL A 58 -30.15 -5.90 -6.37
C VAL A 58 -28.65 -5.73 -6.61
N ALA A 59 -27.85 -5.62 -5.54
CA ALA A 59 -26.39 -5.49 -5.65
C ALA A 59 -25.76 -6.66 -6.40
N GLN A 60 -26.18 -7.90 -6.15
CA GLN A 60 -25.70 -9.09 -6.85
C GLN A 60 -26.03 -9.03 -8.35
N SER A 61 -27.26 -8.65 -8.70
CA SER A 61 -27.71 -8.54 -10.09
C SER A 61 -26.96 -7.45 -10.84
N VAL A 62 -26.81 -6.26 -10.24
CA VAL A 62 -26.02 -5.14 -10.79
C VAL A 62 -24.59 -5.57 -11.00
N GLN A 63 -23.93 -6.16 -10.00
CA GLN A 63 -22.53 -6.55 -10.12
C GLN A 63 -22.29 -7.64 -11.16
N SER A 64 -23.20 -8.61 -11.28
CA SER A 64 -23.14 -9.64 -12.30
C SER A 64 -23.18 -9.03 -13.71
N GLU A 65 -24.09 -8.08 -13.93
CA GLU A 65 -24.20 -7.37 -15.21
C GLU A 65 -22.95 -6.54 -15.52
N LEU A 66 -22.39 -5.84 -14.53
CA LEU A 66 -21.18 -5.04 -14.71
C LEU A 66 -19.93 -5.89 -14.95
N LYS A 67 -19.83 -7.07 -14.31
CA LYS A 67 -18.76 -8.04 -14.60
C LYS A 67 -18.88 -8.60 -16.02
N GLN A 68 -20.10 -8.86 -16.49
CA GLN A 68 -20.36 -9.30 -17.85
C GLN A 68 -19.99 -8.21 -18.88
N LEU A 69 -20.27 -6.95 -18.58
CA LEU A 69 -19.87 -5.83 -19.43
C LEU A 69 -18.35 -5.77 -19.59
N LEU A 70 -17.59 -5.94 -18.50
CA LEU A 70 -16.12 -5.95 -18.55
C LEU A 70 -15.54 -7.21 -19.23
N SER A 71 -16.21 -8.35 -19.14
CA SER A 71 -15.74 -9.56 -19.86
C SER A 71 -15.91 -9.42 -21.37
N GLN A 72 -16.93 -8.69 -21.81
CA GLN A 72 -17.16 -8.37 -23.23
C GLN A 72 -16.26 -7.23 -23.73
N ASN A 73 -15.94 -6.27 -22.85
CA ASN A 73 -15.07 -5.14 -23.14
C ASN A 73 -13.96 -5.00 -22.09
N PRO A 74 -12.86 -5.77 -22.18
CA PRO A 74 -11.78 -5.73 -21.20
C PRO A 74 -11.06 -4.37 -21.12
N ASP A 75 -11.05 -3.60 -22.21
CA ASP A 75 -10.39 -2.29 -22.35
C ASP A 75 -11.35 -1.11 -22.10
N HIS A 76 -12.48 -1.37 -21.44
CA HIS A 76 -13.45 -0.36 -21.10
C HIS A 76 -12.83 0.79 -20.26
N PRO A 77 -13.22 2.06 -20.47
CA PRO A 77 -12.74 3.19 -19.66
C PRO A 77 -13.15 3.11 -18.18
N GLN A 78 -12.45 3.83 -17.31
CA GLN A 78 -12.74 3.84 -15.88
C GLN A 78 -14.14 4.39 -15.54
N SER A 79 -14.64 5.34 -16.31
CA SER A 79 -16.01 5.85 -16.17
C SER A 79 -16.97 5.03 -17.02
N ILE A 80 -18.05 4.53 -16.40
CA ILE A 80 -19.17 3.94 -17.14
C ILE A 80 -19.78 4.98 -18.07
N LEU A 81 -19.94 4.62 -19.34
CA LEU A 81 -20.54 5.50 -20.35
C LEU A 81 -22.06 5.54 -20.13
N ASP A 82 -22.71 6.59 -20.62
CA ASP A 82 -24.16 6.76 -20.44
C ASP A 82 -24.97 5.75 -21.27
N ASP A 83 -24.42 5.30 -22.41
CA ASP A 83 -25.00 4.22 -23.22
C ASP A 83 -24.94 2.88 -22.46
N ASP A 84 -23.80 2.58 -21.82
CA ASP A 84 -23.64 1.38 -21.00
C ASP A 84 -24.57 1.39 -19.78
N LEU A 85 -24.77 2.54 -19.14
CA LEU A 85 -25.77 2.67 -18.08
C LEU A 85 -27.18 2.34 -18.57
N THR A 86 -27.51 2.79 -19.78
CA THR A 86 -28.80 2.51 -20.39
C THR A 86 -28.97 1.02 -20.68
N ILE A 87 -27.92 0.37 -21.19
CA ILE A 87 -27.89 -1.08 -21.47
C ILE A 87 -28.01 -1.88 -20.17
N VAL A 88 -27.16 -1.59 -19.17
CA VAL A 88 -27.17 -2.27 -17.86
C VAL A 88 -28.54 -2.16 -17.21
N ARG A 89 -29.16 -0.97 -17.21
CA ARG A 89 -30.50 -0.78 -16.66
C ARG A 89 -31.55 -1.62 -17.39
N ARG A 90 -31.56 -1.62 -18.72
CA ARG A 90 -32.49 -2.45 -19.51
C ARG A 90 -32.31 -3.94 -19.25
N ASN A 91 -31.06 -4.40 -19.10
CA ASN A 91 -30.76 -5.79 -18.81
C ASN A 91 -31.22 -6.20 -17.40
N LEU A 92 -31.12 -5.29 -16.42
CA LEU A 92 -31.65 -5.49 -15.07
C LEU A 92 -33.18 -5.54 -15.07
N GLU A 93 -33.84 -4.64 -15.78
CA GLU A 93 -35.31 -4.63 -15.96
C GLU A 93 -35.80 -5.94 -16.60
N ALA A 94 -35.10 -6.43 -17.63
CA ALA A 94 -35.40 -7.71 -18.27
C ALA A 94 -35.23 -8.93 -17.34
N LYS A 95 -34.36 -8.82 -16.32
CA LYS A 95 -34.16 -9.82 -15.27
C LYS A 95 -35.17 -9.68 -14.11
N GLY A 96 -36.13 -8.76 -14.22
CA GLY A 96 -37.15 -8.51 -13.20
C GLY A 96 -36.67 -7.64 -12.03
N VAL A 97 -35.49 -7.01 -12.15
CA VAL A 97 -34.96 -6.08 -11.16
C VAL A 97 -35.32 -4.65 -11.59
N THR A 98 -36.44 -4.15 -11.08
CA THR A 98 -36.94 -2.80 -11.37
C THR A 98 -36.42 -1.76 -10.36
N ASP A 99 -36.53 -0.47 -10.70
CA ASP A 99 -36.21 0.67 -9.82
C ASP A 99 -34.74 0.82 -9.39
N VAL A 100 -33.79 0.34 -10.21
CA VAL A 100 -32.36 0.56 -9.95
C VAL A 100 -31.94 1.95 -10.43
N SER A 101 -31.50 2.81 -9.49
CA SER A 101 -31.01 4.14 -9.84
C SER A 101 -29.63 4.10 -10.51
N ASN A 102 -29.36 5.07 -11.39
CA ASN A 102 -28.05 5.22 -12.02
C ASN A 102 -26.92 5.41 -10.99
N GLU A 103 -27.23 6.00 -9.83
CA GLU A 103 -26.25 6.18 -8.75
C GLU A 103 -25.79 4.84 -8.16
N ILE A 104 -26.71 3.89 -7.99
CA ILE A 104 -26.40 2.54 -7.51
C ILE A 104 -25.49 1.82 -8.52
N ILE A 105 -25.83 1.90 -9.81
CA ILE A 105 -25.02 1.30 -10.88
C ILE A 105 -23.62 1.93 -10.91
N ARG A 106 -23.52 3.27 -10.89
CA ARG A 106 -22.22 3.98 -10.85
C ARG A 106 -21.42 3.64 -9.59
N LYS A 107 -22.07 3.44 -8.43
CA LYS A 107 -21.41 3.02 -7.18
C LYS A 107 -20.79 1.63 -7.32
N HIS A 108 -21.55 0.65 -7.80
CA HIS A 108 -21.03 -0.70 -8.00
C HIS A 108 -19.98 -0.76 -9.11
N TRP A 109 -20.15 0.03 -10.17
CA TRP A 109 -19.17 0.14 -11.24
C TRP A 109 -17.77 0.50 -10.74
N LYS A 110 -17.65 1.49 -9.85
CA LYS A 110 -16.34 1.88 -9.28
C LYS A 110 -15.62 0.71 -8.59
N MET A 111 -16.35 -0.17 -7.93
CA MET A 111 -15.77 -1.33 -7.23
C MET A 111 -15.40 -2.43 -8.21
N ILE A 112 -16.32 -2.78 -9.11
CA ILE A 112 -16.13 -3.82 -10.13
C ILE A 112 -15.01 -3.47 -11.12
N PHE A 113 -14.98 -2.22 -11.60
CA PHE A 113 -13.90 -1.75 -12.46
C PHE A 113 -12.55 -1.79 -11.73
N LYS A 114 -12.53 -1.47 -10.43
CA LYS A 114 -11.29 -1.48 -9.65
C LYS A 114 -10.76 -2.90 -9.43
N GLU A 115 -11.63 -3.88 -9.16
CA GLU A 115 -11.27 -5.30 -9.13
C GLU A 115 -10.62 -5.72 -10.46
N HIS A 116 -11.32 -5.49 -11.58
CA HIS A 116 -10.83 -5.79 -12.93
C HIS A 116 -9.50 -5.11 -13.26
N PHE A 117 -9.37 -3.82 -12.94
CA PHE A 117 -8.14 -3.07 -13.13
C PHE A 117 -6.97 -3.69 -12.35
N LEU A 118 -7.17 -4.03 -11.08
CA LEU A 118 -6.13 -4.62 -10.23
C LEU A 118 -5.73 -6.02 -10.72
N GLU A 119 -6.69 -6.85 -11.14
CA GLU A 119 -6.41 -8.15 -11.77
C GLU A 119 -5.56 -8.00 -13.03
N ARG A 120 -5.87 -7.03 -13.89
CA ARG A 120 -5.05 -6.71 -15.07
C ARG A 120 -3.64 -6.25 -14.69
N GLN A 121 -3.49 -5.45 -13.63
CA GLN A 121 -2.17 -5.02 -13.16
C GLN A 121 -1.34 -6.20 -12.63
N LEU A 122 -1.96 -7.19 -11.97
CA LEU A 122 -1.27 -8.41 -11.55
C LEU A 122 -0.78 -9.25 -12.74
N LEU A 123 -1.60 -9.38 -13.77
CA LEU A 123 -1.21 -10.03 -15.02
C LEU A 123 -0.03 -9.29 -15.67
N ALA A 124 -0.12 -7.97 -15.79
CA ALA A 124 0.96 -7.15 -16.33
C ALA A 124 2.27 -7.29 -15.54
N ALA A 125 2.20 -7.33 -14.19
CA ALA A 125 3.37 -7.55 -13.35
C ALA A 125 4.03 -8.92 -13.62
N ARG A 126 3.22 -9.96 -13.81
CA ARG A 126 3.69 -11.30 -14.17
C ARG A 126 4.36 -11.31 -15.54
N ASP A 127 3.74 -10.68 -16.53
CA ASP A 127 4.29 -10.61 -17.89
C ASP A 127 5.64 -9.87 -17.89
N CYS A 128 5.74 -8.77 -17.14
CA CYS A 128 6.96 -7.97 -17.00
C CYS A 128 8.14 -8.69 -16.31
N GLN A 129 7.94 -9.86 -15.67
CA GLN A 129 8.99 -10.55 -14.92
C GLN A 129 10.23 -10.89 -15.75
N SER A 130 10.05 -11.23 -17.02
CA SER A 130 11.15 -11.59 -17.93
C SER A 130 11.66 -10.42 -18.80
N PHE A 131 11.02 -9.24 -18.72
CA PHE A 131 11.21 -8.15 -19.69
C PHE A 131 12.27 -7.11 -19.31
N TYR A 132 13.05 -7.33 -18.25
CA TYR A 132 14.11 -6.38 -17.86
C TYR A 132 15.11 -6.08 -18.99
N GLN A 133 15.47 -7.08 -19.80
CA GLN A 133 16.40 -6.87 -20.92
C GLN A 133 15.81 -5.98 -22.01
N HIS A 134 14.51 -6.11 -22.28
CA HIS A 134 13.77 -5.25 -23.21
C HIS A 134 13.67 -3.83 -22.68
N TYR A 135 13.32 -3.67 -21.41
CA TYR A 135 13.34 -2.39 -20.71
C TYR A 135 14.68 -1.65 -20.87
N LYS A 136 15.81 -2.36 -20.71
CA LYS A 136 17.15 -1.78 -20.80
C LYS A 136 17.53 -1.30 -22.22
N ARG A 137 16.95 -1.90 -23.27
CA ARG A 137 17.25 -1.57 -24.67
C ARG A 137 16.45 -0.37 -25.20
N GLY A 138 15.52 0.16 -24.42
CA GLY A 138 14.54 1.16 -24.86
C GLY A 138 13.30 0.45 -25.43
N PHE A 139 12.11 0.89 -25.00
CA PHE A 139 10.81 0.31 -25.37
C PHE A 139 10.43 0.60 -26.84
N GLU A 140 11.26 0.22 -27.81
CA GLU A 140 10.99 0.53 -29.22
C GLU A 140 10.03 -0.47 -29.89
N ASP A 141 9.91 -1.72 -29.39
CA ASP A 141 9.13 -2.79 -30.08
C ASP A 141 8.39 -3.78 -29.15
N ALA A 142 8.20 -3.47 -27.87
CA ALA A 142 7.54 -4.41 -26.94
C ALA A 142 6.04 -4.08 -26.76
N ASP A 143 5.16 -5.01 -27.15
CA ASP A 143 3.71 -4.97 -26.86
C ASP A 143 3.36 -4.99 -25.35
N VAL A 144 4.37 -5.14 -24.48
CA VAL A 144 4.20 -5.22 -23.03
C VAL A 144 4.66 -3.92 -22.37
N ASP A 145 3.70 -3.18 -21.83
CA ASP A 145 3.95 -1.94 -21.07
C ASP A 145 4.30 -2.23 -19.61
N CYS A 146 5.58 -2.08 -19.26
CA CYS A 146 6.09 -2.25 -17.90
C CYS A 146 6.30 -0.93 -17.15
N GLN A 147 5.67 0.18 -17.58
CA GLN A 147 5.76 1.48 -16.90
C GLN A 147 5.31 1.42 -15.43
N ALA A 148 4.29 0.61 -15.11
CA ALA A 148 3.83 0.41 -13.75
C ALA A 148 4.96 -0.15 -12.84
N VAL A 149 5.74 -1.13 -13.31
CA VAL A 149 6.89 -1.68 -12.58
C VAL A 149 7.91 -0.59 -12.26
N VAL A 150 8.20 0.29 -13.23
CA VAL A 150 9.13 1.42 -13.04
C VAL A 150 8.57 2.42 -12.02
N LEU A 151 7.26 2.66 -12.01
CA LEU A 151 6.60 3.50 -11.00
C LEU A 151 6.75 2.88 -9.60
N PHE A 152 6.46 1.59 -9.44
CA PHE A 152 6.58 0.90 -8.15
C PHE A 152 8.03 0.89 -7.64
N TYR A 153 9.02 0.73 -8.51
CA TYR A 153 10.43 0.91 -8.15
C TYR A 153 10.71 2.30 -7.57
N ARG A 154 10.19 3.36 -8.21
CA ARG A 154 10.39 4.74 -7.74
C ARG A 154 9.73 4.98 -6.39
N ILE A 155 8.54 4.43 -6.17
CA ILE A 155 7.82 4.51 -4.90
C ILE A 155 8.61 3.77 -3.81
N GLU A 156 9.04 2.53 -4.06
CA GLU A 156 9.84 1.75 -3.11
C GLU A 156 11.13 2.47 -2.73
N LYS A 157 11.85 3.02 -3.72
CA LYS A 157 13.06 3.81 -3.49
C LYS A 157 12.78 5.06 -2.65
N MET A 158 11.72 5.80 -2.98
CA MET A 158 11.32 6.99 -2.23
C MET A 158 10.99 6.63 -0.78
N LEU A 159 10.21 5.56 -0.55
CA LEU A 159 9.85 5.08 0.78
C LEU A 159 11.08 4.67 1.61
N ASN A 160 12.04 3.98 1.00
CA ASN A 160 13.27 3.59 1.69
C ASN A 160 14.12 4.80 2.08
N LEU A 161 14.23 5.80 1.19
CA LEU A 161 14.97 7.03 1.46
C LEU A 161 14.31 7.84 2.58
N THR A 162 12.98 7.98 2.56
CA THR A 162 12.25 8.70 3.61
C THR A 162 12.33 7.98 4.95
N CYS A 163 12.16 6.65 4.99
CA CYS A 163 12.32 5.86 6.21
C CYS A 163 13.73 6.00 6.80
N ASN A 164 14.78 5.94 5.98
CA ASN A 164 16.15 6.10 6.45
C ASN A 164 16.41 7.52 6.99
N ALA A 165 15.91 8.55 6.30
CA ALA A 165 16.02 9.93 6.75
C ALA A 165 15.29 10.15 8.09
N LEU A 166 14.07 9.64 8.23
CA LEU A 166 13.30 9.70 9.48
C LEU A 166 14.00 8.97 10.62
N ARG A 167 14.56 7.79 10.36
CA ARG A 167 15.33 7.03 11.36
C ARG A 167 16.53 7.82 11.85
N GLN A 168 17.29 8.41 10.92
CA GLN A 168 18.45 9.24 11.26
C GLN A 168 18.03 10.49 12.05
N GLN A 169 16.91 11.12 11.67
CA GLN A 169 16.36 12.25 12.40
C GLN A 169 15.99 11.89 13.84
N ILE A 170 15.28 10.78 14.05
CA ILE A 170 14.90 10.30 15.37
C ILE A 170 16.14 9.98 16.20
N THR A 171 17.08 9.19 15.67
CA THR A 171 18.32 8.83 16.39
C THR A 171 19.12 10.06 16.79
N ASN A 172 19.30 11.03 15.89
CA ASN A 172 20.03 12.26 16.21
C ASN A 172 19.30 13.11 17.26
N THR A 173 17.97 13.10 17.26
CA THR A 173 17.16 13.86 18.22
C THR A 173 17.25 13.23 19.60
N GLU A 174 17.08 11.91 19.69
CA GLU A 174 17.19 11.17 20.95
C GLU A 174 18.63 11.20 21.51
N GLN A 175 19.66 11.12 20.66
CA GLN A 175 21.04 11.26 21.10
C GLN A 175 21.28 12.64 21.76
N ARG A 176 20.85 13.72 21.11
CA ARG A 176 20.98 15.08 21.67
C ARG A 176 20.16 15.30 22.94
N ARG A 177 19.08 14.54 23.12
CA ARG A 177 18.27 14.58 24.34
C ARG A 177 19.01 13.86 25.47
N LEU A 178 19.48 12.64 25.21
CA LEU A 178 20.25 11.86 26.19
C LEU A 178 21.52 12.58 26.62
N GLU A 179 22.26 13.18 25.69
CA GLU A 179 23.45 14.00 26.00
C GLU A 179 23.13 15.17 26.94
N ARG A 180 21.96 15.80 26.78
CA ARG A 180 21.49 16.87 27.68
C ARG A 180 21.14 16.33 29.06
N GLU A 181 20.35 15.27 29.14
CA GLU A 181 19.98 14.65 30.42
C GLU A 181 21.21 14.15 31.20
N ILE A 182 22.19 13.53 30.53
CA ILE A 182 23.46 13.12 31.16
C ILE A 182 24.23 14.34 31.68
N LYS A 183 24.28 15.42 30.89
CA LYS A 183 24.97 16.64 31.30
C LYS A 183 24.32 17.27 32.52
N ASP A 184 22.99 17.35 32.55
CA ASP A 184 22.24 17.91 33.68
C ASP A 184 22.50 17.09 34.96
N VAL A 185 22.46 15.75 34.87
CA VAL A 185 22.80 14.87 36.00
C VAL A 185 24.26 15.05 36.45
N LEU A 186 25.19 15.19 35.51
CA LEU A 186 26.60 15.41 35.84
C LEU A 186 26.83 16.76 36.49
N ASP A 187 26.12 17.81 36.04
CA ASP A 187 26.16 19.15 36.62
C ASP A 187 25.57 19.14 38.04
N ASP A 188 24.49 18.40 38.28
CA ASP A 188 23.93 18.19 39.62
C ASP A 188 24.90 17.44 40.54
N TRP A 189 25.51 16.35 40.07
CA TRP A 189 26.51 15.61 40.84
C TRP A 189 27.78 16.43 41.09
N SER A 190 28.11 17.35 40.19
CA SER A 190 29.19 18.30 40.43
C SER A 190 28.86 19.25 41.57
N GLN A 191 27.59 19.54 41.87
CA GLN A 191 27.26 20.41 43.00
C GLN A 191 27.29 19.67 44.35
N ASP A 192 27.19 18.34 44.35
CA ASP A 192 27.25 17.50 45.55
C ASP A 192 28.71 17.13 45.90
N SER A 193 29.19 17.65 47.04
CA SER A 193 30.56 17.42 47.52
C SER A 193 30.84 15.97 47.92
N ASP A 194 29.83 15.21 48.34
CA ASP A 194 29.99 13.83 48.77
C ASP A 194 30.01 12.90 47.56
N LYS A 195 29.16 13.14 46.56
CA LYS A 195 29.21 12.44 45.26
C LYS A 195 30.50 12.74 44.49
N LYS A 196 31.00 13.98 44.52
CA LYS A 196 32.32 14.32 43.97
C LYS A 196 33.44 13.52 44.61
N LYS A 197 33.46 13.37 45.93
CA LYS A 197 34.48 12.58 46.65
C LYS A 197 34.36 11.08 46.36
N GLU A 198 33.15 10.57 46.18
CA GLU A 198 32.88 9.16 45.85
C GLU A 198 33.39 8.80 44.44
N TYR A 199 33.07 9.64 43.44
CA TYR A 199 33.32 9.33 42.02
C TYR A 199 34.61 9.93 41.45
N LEU A 200 35.15 11.02 42.01
CA LEU A 200 36.47 11.57 41.63
C LEU A 200 37.58 10.96 42.48
N THR A 201 37.59 9.64 42.65
CA THR A 201 38.70 8.91 43.26
C THR A 201 39.65 8.43 42.17
N GLY A 202 40.94 8.69 42.33
CA GLY A 202 41.95 8.27 41.38
C GLY A 202 43.33 8.72 41.80
N ARG A 203 44.35 8.03 41.28
CA ARG A 203 45.76 8.20 41.69
C ARG A 203 46.27 9.65 41.65
N ARG A 204 45.76 10.47 40.73
CA ARG A 204 46.11 11.90 40.63
C ARG A 204 45.45 12.77 41.72
N VAL A 205 44.25 12.40 42.16
CA VAL A 205 43.52 13.07 43.25
C VAL A 205 44.11 12.67 44.60
N GLU A 206 44.46 11.40 44.77
CA GLU A 206 45.18 10.91 45.95
C GLU A 206 46.55 11.58 46.10
N LEU A 207 47.36 11.61 45.02
CA LEU A 207 48.64 12.31 45.00
C LEU A 207 48.50 13.81 45.30
N ALA A 208 47.46 14.47 44.79
CA ALA A 208 47.21 15.88 45.08
C ALA A 208 46.79 16.11 46.55
N GLN A 209 46.02 15.19 47.14
CA GLN A 209 45.68 15.23 48.56
C GLN A 209 46.90 15.01 49.46
N GLU A 210 47.77 14.05 49.10
CA GLU A 210 49.03 13.79 49.78
C GLU A 210 50.00 14.98 49.72
N LEU A 211 50.06 15.69 48.59
CA LEU A 211 50.90 16.89 48.44
C LEU A 211 50.33 18.14 49.12
N SER A 212 49.03 18.15 49.47
CA SER A 212 48.39 19.30 50.16
C SER A 212 48.40 19.17 51.69
N LYS A 213 48.83 18.02 52.23
CA LYS A 213 49.08 17.79 53.65
C LYS A 213 50.51 18.17 54.01
#